data_AF-A0AAN0KLF7-F1
#
_entry.id   AF-A0AAN0KLF7-F1
#
_cell.length_a   1.000
_cell.length_b   1.000
_cell.length_c   1.000
_cell.angle_alpha   90.00
_cell.angle_beta   90.00
_cell.angle_gamma   90.00
#
_symmetry.space_group_name_H-M   'P 1'
#
loop_
_entity.id
_entity.type
_entity.pdbx_description
1 polymer ?
#
loop_
_entity_poly.entity_id
_entity_poly.type
_entity_poly.pdbx_seq_one_letter_code
_entity_poly.pdbx_strand_id
1 'polypeptide(L)' 'MPKNRFTREQAIDQMNVELSPFVVNADKACDTDPISYQIFVSADDDRYIEHGEFGYKDYSKPDVFLPRLRKIKEFLLS' A
#
# COMPACT_ATOMS: atom_id res chain seq x y z
N MET A 1 -12.68 18.03 -14.15
CA MET A 1 -12.94 17.32 -12.88
C MET A 1 -11.62 17.22 -12.15
N PRO A 2 -11.51 17.63 -10.87
CA PRO A 2 -10.28 17.41 -10.13
C PRO A 2 -10.08 15.90 -10.12
N LYS A 3 -8.99 15.43 -10.70
CA LYS A 3 -8.63 14.02 -10.63
C LYS A 3 -8.37 13.79 -9.14
N ASN A 4 -9.31 13.19 -8.42
CA ASN A 4 -9.14 12.82 -7.01
C ASN A 4 -7.94 11.87 -6.97
N ARG A 5 -6.77 12.41 -6.68
CA ARG A 5 -5.52 11.68 -6.64
C ARG A 5 -5.01 11.68 -5.23
N PHE A 6 -4.54 10.52 -4.78
CA PHE A 6 -3.81 10.46 -3.51
C PHE A 6 -2.43 11.09 -3.67
N THR A 7 -2.03 11.86 -2.66
CA THR A 7 -0.61 12.11 -2.38
C THR A 7 0.06 10.81 -1.93
N ARG A 8 1.40 10.77 -1.90
CA ARG A 8 2.12 9.59 -1.39
C ARG A 8 1.71 9.25 0.03
N GLU A 9 1.64 10.26 0.90
CA GLU A 9 1.24 10.11 2.31
C GLU A 9 -0.18 9.55 2.42
N GLN A 10 -1.14 10.10 1.68
CA GLN A 10 -2.51 9.57 1.64
C GLN A 10 -2.57 8.13 1.15
N ALA A 11 -1.73 7.77 0.18
CA ALA A 11 -1.64 6.39 -0.30
C ALA A 11 -1.09 5.47 0.79
N ILE A 12 -0.02 5.85 1.50
CA ILE A 12 0.55 5.07 2.61
C ILE A 12 -0.46 4.92 3.76
N ASP A 13 -1.17 5.98 4.13
CA ASP A 13 -2.22 5.92 5.15
C ASP A 13 -3.31 4.93 4.73
N GLN A 14 -3.72 4.98 3.46
CA GLN A 14 -4.74 4.09 2.93
C GLN A 14 -4.28 2.63 2.85
N MET A 15 -2.98 2.36 2.64
CA MET A 15 -2.42 1.00 2.74
C MET A 15 -2.59 0.45 4.14
N ASN A 16 -2.23 1.23 5.17
CA ASN A 16 -2.37 0.82 6.56
C ASN A 16 -3.84 0.54 6.94
N VAL A 17 -4.77 1.37 6.43
CA VAL A 17 -6.21 1.18 6.68
C VAL A 17 -6.75 -0.07 5.99
N GLU A 18 -6.54 -0.20 4.67
CA GLU A 18 -7.13 -1.30 3.90
C GLU A 18 -6.53 -2.66 4.26
N LEU A 19 -5.21 -2.73 4.52
CA LEU A 19 -4.48 -3.97 4.81
C LEU A 19 -4.52 -4.38 6.29
N SER A 20 -5.14 -3.60 7.19
CA SER A 20 -5.39 -4.04 8.57
C SER A 20 -6.10 -5.41 8.62
N PRO A 21 -5.72 -6.36 9.49
CA PRO A 21 -4.87 -6.20 10.67
C PRO A 21 -3.35 -6.35 10.42
N PHE A 22 -2.91 -6.50 9.17
CA PHE A 22 -1.49 -6.65 8.86
C PHE A 22 -0.71 -5.34 9.08
N VAL A 23 0.57 -5.47 9.42
CA VAL A 23 1.48 -4.33 9.58
C VAL A 23 2.14 -4.03 8.23
N VAL A 24 2.09 -2.78 7.79
CA VAL A 24 2.64 -2.36 6.49
C VAL A 24 3.77 -1.36 6.70
N ASN A 25 4.97 -1.73 6.25
CA ASN A 25 6.08 -0.80 6.14
C ASN A 25 6.20 -0.34 4.69
N ALA A 26 6.04 0.95 4.45
CA ALA A 26 6.18 1.58 3.14
C ALA A 26 7.32 2.60 3.14
N ASP A 27 8.07 2.69 2.04
CA ASP A 27 9.15 3.65 1.91
C ASP A 27 8.65 5.10 1.73
N LYS A 28 9.44 6.03 2.26
CA LYS A 28 9.18 7.48 2.18
C LYS A 28 10.09 8.14 1.14
N ALA A 29 10.27 7.48 -0.01
CA ALA A 29 11.05 7.98 -1.13
C ALA A 29 10.38 9.22 -1.78
N CYS A 30 10.99 9.78 -2.82
CA CYS A 30 10.45 10.98 -3.47
C CYS A 30 9.05 10.72 -4.05
N ASP A 31 8.26 11.78 -4.16
CA ASP A 31 6.91 11.69 -4.71
C ASP A 31 6.87 11.14 -6.14
N THR A 32 7.97 11.16 -6.89
CA THR A 32 8.04 10.61 -8.25
C THR A 32 8.36 9.12 -8.30
N ASP A 33 8.79 8.55 -7.17
CA ASP A 33 9.22 7.16 -7.07
C ASP A 33 8.03 6.25 -6.76
N PRO A 34 8.10 4.97 -7.13
CA PRO A 34 7.14 3.99 -6.62
C PRO A 34 7.10 3.98 -5.08
N ILE A 35 5.98 3.51 -4.53
CA ILE A 35 5.87 3.16 -3.11
C ILE A 35 6.24 1.69 -2.98
N SER A 36 7.41 1.40 -2.42
CA SER A 36 7.80 0.04 -2.04
C SER A 36 7.18 -0.28 -0.70
N TYR A 37 6.62 -1.47 -0.55
CA TYR A 37 5.99 -1.90 0.68
C TYR A 37 6.36 -3.33 1.06
N GLN A 38 6.31 -3.59 2.36
CA GLN A 38 6.46 -4.89 2.99
C GLN A 38 5.31 -5.08 3.97
N ILE A 39 4.68 -6.25 3.95
CA ILE A 39 3.55 -6.60 4.82
C ILE A 39 3.99 -7.69 5.80
N PHE A 40 3.65 -7.52 7.07
CA PHE A 40 3.98 -8.42 8.16
C PHE A 40 2.71 -8.87 8.88
N VAL A 41 2.74 -10.03 9.53
CA VAL A 41 1.62 -10.51 10.37
C VAL A 41 1.50 -9.64 11.63
N SER A 42 2.63 -9.30 12.23
CA SER A 42 2.75 -8.46 13.41
C SER A 42 3.98 -7.55 13.34
N ALA A 43 4.08 -6.57 14.24
CA ALA A 43 5.19 -5.62 14.27
C ALA A 43 6.51 -6.25 14.75
N ASP A 44 6.44 -7.39 15.44
CA ASP A 44 7.59 -8.12 15.98
C ASP A 44 8.15 -9.17 15.00
N ASP A 45 7.54 -9.32 13.81
CA ASP A 45 7.99 -10.28 12.82
C ASP A 45 9.23 -9.78 12.05
N ASP A 46 10.29 -10.57 12.08
CA ASP A 46 11.53 -10.28 11.33
C ASP A 46 11.41 -10.56 9.82
N ARG A 47 10.31 -11.17 9.38
CA ARG A 47 10.08 -11.55 7.97
C ARG A 47 8.72 -11.06 7.50
N TYR A 48 8.72 -10.37 6.35
CA TYR A 48 7.49 -10.02 5.66
C TYR A 48 6.86 -11.26 5.02
N ILE A 49 5.53 -11.27 4.94
CA ILE A 49 4.74 -12.29 4.25
C ILE A 49 4.45 -11.91 2.80
N GLU A 50 4.52 -10.62 2.47
CA GLU A 50 4.33 -10.07 1.12
C GLU A 50 5.23 -8.84 0.97
N HIS A 51 5.73 -8.61 -0.24
CA HIS A 51 6.41 -7.38 -0.61
C HIS A 51 6.05 -6.97 -2.03
N GLY A 52 6.12 -5.68 -2.32
CA GLY A 52 5.89 -5.21 -3.68
C GLY A 52 6.07 -3.72 -3.84
N GLU A 53 5.72 -3.24 -5.04
CA GLU A 53 5.81 -1.83 -5.41
C GLU A 53 4.51 -1.36 -6.07
N PHE A 54 4.11 -0.14 -5.75
CA PHE A 54 3.08 0.60 -6.47
C PHE A 54 3.73 1.72 -7.26
N GLY A 55 3.63 1.67 -8.59
CA GLY A 55 4.12 2.72 -9.46
C GLY A 55 3.50 4.08 -9.13
N TYR A 56 4.27 5.15 -9.31
CA TYR A 56 3.86 6.54 -9.05
C TYR A 56 2.44 6.88 -9.54
N LYS A 57 2.15 6.51 -10.80
CA LYS A 57 0.87 6.81 -11.45
C LYS A 57 -0.30 5.99 -10.93
N ASP A 58 -0.04 4.88 -10.25
CA ASP A 58 -1.05 3.91 -9.85
C ASP A 58 -1.58 4.22 -8.45
N TYR A 59 -0.70 4.50 -7.48
CA TYR A 59 -1.15 4.90 -6.14
C TYR A 59 -1.90 6.24 -6.16
N SER A 60 -1.53 7.12 -7.10
CA SER A 60 -2.20 8.40 -7.28
C SER A 60 -3.63 8.26 -7.80
N LYS A 61 -4.11 7.05 -8.15
CA LYS A 61 -5.47 6.82 -8.65
C LYS A 61 -6.22 5.90 -7.68
N PRO A 62 -7.10 6.44 -6.81
CA PRO A 62 -7.83 5.65 -5.82
C PRO A 62 -8.60 4.47 -6.44
N ASP A 63 -9.14 4.65 -7.63
CA ASP A 63 -9.88 3.67 -8.44
C ASP A 63 -9.02 2.50 -8.95
N VAL A 64 -7.69 2.66 -8.98
CA VAL A 64 -6.74 1.58 -9.31
C VAL A 64 -6.10 1.03 -8.04
N PHE A 65 -5.76 1.92 -7.11
CA PHE A 65 -5.00 1.61 -5.91
C PHE A 65 -5.82 0.80 -4.90
N LEU A 66 -7.01 1.27 -4.52
CA LEU A 66 -7.84 0.63 -3.50
C LEU A 66 -8.25 -0.80 -3.86
N PRO A 67 -8.73 -1.10 -5.09
CA PRO A 67 -9.09 -2.46 -5.44
C PRO A 67 -7.90 -3.43 -5.40
N ARG A 68 -6.69 -2.95 -5.68
CA ARG A 68 -5.48 -3.78 -5.61
C ARG A 68 -5.10 -4.11 -4.16
N LEU A 69 -5.18 -3.14 -3.24
CA LEU A 69 -4.96 -3.40 -1.81
C LEU A 69 -5.94 -4.42 -1.25
N ARG A 70 -7.22 -4.33 -1.65
CA ARG A 70 -8.24 -5.31 -1.23
C ARG A 70 -7.94 -6.72 -1.71
N LYS A 71 -7.51 -6.88 -2.97
CA LYS A 71 -7.08 -8.18 -3.50
C LYS A 71 -5.89 -8.77 -2.75
N ILE A 72 -4.92 -7.94 -2.37
CA ILE A 72 -3.77 -8.39 -1.56
C ILE A 72 -4.29 -8.90 -0.21
N LYS A 73 -5.14 -8.13 0.48
CA LYS A 73 -5.72 -8.57 1.75
C LYS A 73 -6.55 -9.85 1.64
N GLU A 74 -7.38 -9.98 0.61
CA GLU A 74 -8.15 -11.20 0.35
C GLU A 74 -7.23 -12.41 0.16
N PHE A 75 -6.12 -12.24 -0.56
CA PHE A 75 -5.11 -13.28 -0.74
C PHE A 75 -4.43 -13.67 0.58
N LEU A 76 -4.07 -12.69 1.41
CA LEU A 76 -3.42 -12.94 2.70
C LEU A 76 -4.34 -13.55 3.77
N LEU A 77 -5.66 -13.44 3.59
CA LEU A 77 -6.67 -14.04 4.48
C LEU A 77 -7.18 -15.40 3.99
N SER A 78 -6.81 -15.82 2.78
CA SER A 78 -7.20 -17.10 2.17
C SER A 78 -6.25 -18.23 2.56
#